data_AF-A0ABD5JRB2-F1
#
_entry.id   AF-A0ABD5JRB2-F1
#
_cell.length_a   1.000
_cell.length_b   1.000
_cell.length_c   1.000
_cell.angle_alpha   90.00
_cell.angle_beta   90.00
_cell.angle_gamma   90.00
#
_symmetry.space_group_name_H-M   'P 1'
#
loop_
_entity.id
_entity.type
_entity.pdbx_description
1 polymer ?
#
loop_
_entity_poly.entity_id
_entity_poly.type
_entity_poly.pdbx_seq_one_letter_code
_entity_poly.pdbx_strand_id
1 'polypeptide(L)'
;EVEVQVSVGGSGEGGRRSVSVFSCREGEWVRHAVGVVGVADAEVSAVEVWPPVGAERVGVEGVYGVLAERGYAYGPVFQGLREAWRRGDEVFVEVAVPQETRGDAARCAVHPALLDAALHGVRFGDFVTDDGQAYVPFSWVGVTLHAVAATVLRVTLTPAGRDAIALRATDVTGAPVLSARSLALRPVSAQQLHDGRGNGTDALYRVEWVDVGVCGVGSFVEWGEVASGGVVPGCVVLSGVDVV
;
A
#
# COMPACT_ATOMS: atom_id res chain seq x y z
N GLU A 1 17.31 16.38 2.83
CA GLU A 1 17.36 14.96 3.21
C GLU A 1 16.20 14.68 4.15
N VAL A 2 15.49 13.57 3.96
CA VAL A 2 14.42 13.13 4.85
C VAL A 2 14.82 11.78 5.37
N GLU A 3 14.94 11.65 6.69
CA GLU A 3 15.17 10.36 7.32
C GLU A 3 13.81 9.72 7.61
N VAL A 4 13.68 8.41 7.37
CA VAL A 4 12.47 7.66 7.68
C VAL A 4 12.81 6.59 8.70
N GLN A 5 12.04 6.52 9.79
CA GLN A 5 12.23 5.53 10.84
C GLN A 5 10.95 4.71 11.01
N VAL A 6 11.10 3.38 11.02
CA VAL A 6 10.03 2.44 11.37
C VAL A 6 10.41 1.77 12.67
N SER A 7 9.64 2.02 13.73
CA SER A 7 9.83 1.41 15.04
C SER A 7 8.86 0.24 15.20
N VAL A 8 9.39 -0.92 15.59
CA VAL A 8 8.60 -2.12 15.88
C VAL A 8 8.74 -2.43 17.37
N GLY A 9 7.61 -2.51 18.07
CA GLY A 9 7.57 -2.86 19.49
C GLY A 9 7.98 -4.30 19.75
N GLY A 10 8.24 -4.59 21.03
CA GLY A 10 8.38 -5.96 21.50
C GLY A 10 7.14 -6.81 21.19
N SER A 11 7.30 -8.13 21.27
CA SER A 11 6.19 -9.07 21.16
C SER A 11 5.12 -8.78 22.22
N GLY A 12 3.94 -8.34 21.77
CA GLY A 12 2.75 -8.23 22.59
C GLY A 12 1.99 -9.57 22.68
N GLU A 13 0.81 -9.54 23.30
CA GLU A 13 -0.05 -10.72 23.40
C GLU A 13 -0.44 -11.26 22.01
N GLY A 14 -0.45 -12.60 21.87
CA GLY A 14 -0.85 -13.27 20.63
C GLY A 14 0.09 -13.06 19.44
N GLY A 15 1.38 -12.75 19.68
CA GLY A 15 2.38 -12.60 18.61
C GLY A 15 2.27 -11.30 17.81
N ARG A 16 1.44 -10.35 18.26
CA ARG A 16 1.27 -9.04 17.63
C ARG A 16 2.33 -8.05 18.12
N ARG A 17 2.74 -7.13 17.26
CA ARG A 17 3.74 -6.09 17.55
C ARG A 17 3.21 -4.73 17.12
N SER A 18 3.42 -3.70 17.95
CA SER A 18 3.13 -2.34 17.53
C SER A 18 4.12 -1.89 16.46
N VAL A 19 3.66 -1.06 15.53
CA VAL A 19 4.52 -0.40 14.54
C VAL A 19 4.24 1.10 14.56
N SER A 20 5.27 1.90 14.35
CA SER A 20 5.16 3.36 14.20
C SER A 20 6.11 3.84 13.11
N VAL A 21 5.64 4.76 12.26
CA VAL A 21 6.41 5.35 11.16
C VAL A 21 6.62 6.83 11.43
N PHE A 22 7.87 7.26 11.35
CA PHE A 22 8.29 8.64 11.55
C PHE A 22 9.10 9.13 10.36
N SER A 23 9.11 10.45 10.14
CA SER A 23 10.12 11.08 9.30
C SER A 23 10.79 12.25 10.02
N CYS A 24 12.06 12.48 9.74
CA CYS A 24 12.80 13.66 10.17
C CYS A 24 13.06 14.59 8.99
N ARG A 25 12.75 15.86 9.14
CA ARG A 25 13.19 16.92 8.23
C ARG A 25 13.78 18.06 9.04
N GLU A 26 14.97 18.51 8.69
CA GLU A 26 15.65 19.62 9.38
C GLU A 26 15.81 19.39 10.90
N GLY A 27 15.91 18.13 11.33
CA GLY A 27 16.06 17.74 12.74
C GLY A 27 14.73 17.58 13.49
N GLU A 28 13.58 17.82 12.87
CA GLU A 28 12.27 17.65 13.49
C GLU A 28 11.63 16.31 13.12
N TRP A 29 11.39 15.47 14.14
CA TRP A 29 10.74 14.17 13.99
C TRP A 29 9.22 14.30 14.06
N VAL A 30 8.53 13.80 13.03
CA VAL A 30 7.07 13.76 12.94
C VAL A 30 6.61 12.31 12.79
N ARG A 31 5.60 11.91 13.57
CA ARG A 31 4.97 10.59 13.45
C ARG A 31 3.84 10.62 12.43
N HIS A 32 3.91 9.76 11.42
CA HIS A 32 2.95 9.71 10.32
C HIS A 32 1.96 8.56 10.43
N ALA A 33 2.38 7.41 10.95
CA ALA A 33 1.52 6.25 11.08
C ALA A 33 1.79 5.46 12.36
N VAL A 34 0.77 4.78 12.84
CA VAL A 34 0.84 3.80 13.93
C VAL A 34 -0.04 2.61 13.58
N GLY A 35 0.32 1.42 14.06
CA GLY A 35 -0.46 0.23 13.81
C GLY A 35 -0.01 -0.96 14.63
N VAL A 36 -0.58 -2.11 14.30
CA VAL A 36 -0.23 -3.40 14.88
C VAL A 36 -0.07 -4.40 13.74
N VAL A 37 1.04 -5.12 13.75
CA VAL A 37 1.34 -6.20 12.80
C VAL A 37 1.41 -7.53 13.54
N GLY A 38 1.10 -8.62 12.86
CA GLY A 38 1.18 -9.96 13.42
C GLY A 38 1.04 -11.00 12.33
N VAL A 39 1.24 -12.26 12.70
CA VAL A 39 0.97 -13.38 11.80
C VAL A 39 -0.54 -13.61 11.78
N ALA A 40 -1.10 -13.72 10.57
CA ALA A 40 -2.50 -14.05 10.36
C ALA A 40 -2.57 -15.38 9.59
N ASP A 41 -3.51 -16.24 9.97
CA ASP A 41 -3.91 -17.34 9.11
C ASP A 41 -4.71 -16.73 7.95
N ALA A 42 -4.14 -16.81 6.74
CA ALA A 42 -4.72 -16.22 5.56
C ALA A 42 -5.82 -17.12 5.01
N GLU A 43 -7.08 -16.68 5.10
CA GLU A 43 -8.14 -17.25 4.27
C GLU A 43 -7.94 -16.77 2.83
N VAL A 44 -7.68 -17.73 1.93
CA VAL A 44 -7.58 -17.46 0.49
C VAL A 44 -8.99 -17.19 -0.04
N SER A 45 -9.26 -15.93 -0.39
CA SER A 45 -10.52 -15.55 -1.04
C SER A 45 -10.62 -16.15 -2.44
N ALA A 46 -11.85 -16.39 -2.89
CA ALA A 46 -12.17 -16.84 -4.24
C ALA A 46 -11.59 -15.91 -5.32
N VAL A 47 -11.16 -16.53 -6.43
CA VAL A 47 -10.63 -15.89 -7.64
C VAL A 47 -11.79 -15.30 -8.44
N GLU A 48 -11.72 -14.01 -8.78
CA GLU A 48 -12.66 -13.37 -9.72
C GLU A 48 -12.22 -13.69 -11.16
N VAL A 49 -13.17 -14.01 -12.04
CA VAL A 49 -12.90 -14.19 -13.47
C VAL A 49 -12.61 -12.84 -14.10
N TRP A 50 -11.61 -12.74 -14.99
CA TRP A 50 -11.24 -11.48 -15.62
C TRP A 50 -11.43 -11.50 -17.15
N PRO A 51 -12.15 -10.53 -17.75
CA PRO A 51 -12.90 -9.45 -17.07
C PRO A 51 -14.09 -10.00 -16.25
N PRO A 52 -14.52 -9.29 -15.17
CA PRO A 52 -15.58 -9.75 -14.28
C PRO A 52 -16.90 -9.95 -15.03
N VAL A 53 -17.50 -11.13 -14.85
CA VAL A 53 -18.77 -11.47 -15.51
C VAL A 53 -19.88 -10.57 -14.98
N GLY A 54 -20.67 -9.99 -15.90
CA GLY A 54 -21.76 -9.09 -15.57
C GLY A 54 -21.32 -7.70 -15.09
N ALA A 55 -20.04 -7.35 -15.19
CA ALA A 55 -19.55 -6.01 -14.93
C ALA A 55 -19.49 -5.17 -16.20
N GLU A 56 -19.90 -3.91 -16.11
CA GLU A 56 -19.85 -2.95 -17.20
C GLU A 56 -18.49 -2.24 -17.20
N ARG A 57 -17.86 -2.13 -18.37
CA ARG A 57 -16.60 -1.38 -18.50
C ARG A 57 -16.87 0.11 -18.30
N VAL A 58 -16.02 0.76 -17.50
CA VAL A 58 -16.02 2.21 -17.29
C VAL A 58 -14.82 2.82 -18.01
N GLY A 59 -15.03 3.95 -18.69
CA GLY A 59 -13.96 4.69 -19.35
C GLY A 59 -12.97 5.25 -18.33
N VAL A 60 -11.69 4.98 -18.54
CA VAL A 60 -10.59 5.51 -17.71
C VAL A 60 -9.86 6.66 -18.41
N GLU A 61 -10.25 6.97 -19.65
CA GLU A 61 -9.67 8.04 -20.44
C GLU A 61 -9.91 9.40 -19.76
N GLY A 62 -8.85 10.19 -19.61
CA GLY A 62 -8.93 11.51 -18.96
C GLY A 62 -9.12 11.47 -17.44
N VAL A 63 -9.14 10.29 -16.81
CA VAL A 63 -9.36 10.14 -15.35
C VAL A 63 -8.40 10.99 -14.52
N TYR A 64 -7.12 11.04 -14.91
CA TYR A 64 -6.10 11.81 -14.17
C TYR A 64 -6.27 13.32 -14.32
N GLY A 65 -6.86 13.80 -15.43
CA GLY A 65 -7.23 15.21 -15.57
C GLY A 65 -8.30 15.60 -14.56
N VAL A 66 -9.36 14.78 -14.46
CA VAL A 66 -10.45 14.98 -13.50
C VAL A 66 -9.95 14.85 -12.05
N LEU A 67 -9.05 13.91 -11.77
CA LEU A 67 -8.44 13.77 -10.45
C LEU A 67 -7.57 14.99 -10.11
N ALA A 68 -6.83 15.55 -11.08
CA ALA A 68 -6.04 16.76 -10.87
C ALA A 68 -6.90 17.99 -10.55
N GLU A 69 -8.07 18.13 -11.17
CA GLU A 69 -9.06 19.18 -10.85
C GLU A 69 -9.56 19.08 -9.39
N ARG A 70 -9.61 17.86 -8.82
CA ARG A 70 -9.93 17.61 -7.41
C ARG A 70 -8.72 17.75 -6.48
N GLY A 71 -7.57 18.16 -6.99
CA GLY A 71 -6.33 18.36 -6.23
C GLY A 71 -5.36 17.19 -6.24
N TYR A 72 -5.69 16.06 -6.86
CA TYR A 72 -4.78 14.91 -6.99
C TYR A 72 -3.87 15.04 -8.22
N ALA A 73 -2.77 15.77 -8.08
CA ALA A 73 -1.74 15.84 -9.10
C ALA A 73 -0.80 14.62 -9.00
N TYR A 74 -1.29 13.47 -9.45
CA TYR A 74 -0.50 12.25 -9.52
C TYR A 74 0.58 12.37 -10.61
N GLY A 75 1.84 12.15 -10.24
CA GLY A 75 2.94 12.04 -11.20
C GLY A 75 2.87 10.76 -12.02
N PRO A 76 3.67 10.63 -13.11
CA PRO A 76 3.57 9.53 -14.07
C PRO A 76 3.64 8.12 -13.46
N VAL A 77 4.45 7.94 -12.41
CA VAL A 77 4.61 6.64 -11.73
C VAL A 77 3.34 6.19 -11.02
N PHE A 78 2.52 7.14 -10.56
CA PHE A 78 1.25 6.88 -9.89
C PHE A 78 0.08 6.76 -10.86
N GLN A 79 0.28 7.04 -12.15
CA GLN A 79 -0.77 6.93 -13.17
C GLN A 79 -0.91 5.49 -13.72
N GLY A 80 -1.06 4.52 -12.81
CA GLY A 80 -1.00 3.08 -13.12
C GLY A 80 -2.32 2.43 -13.57
N LEU A 81 -3.46 3.10 -13.44
CA LEU A 81 -4.78 2.59 -13.84
C LEU A 81 -4.88 2.31 -15.35
N ARG A 82 -5.26 1.08 -15.70
CA ARG A 82 -5.38 0.61 -17.09
C ARG A 82 -6.81 0.41 -17.52
N GLU A 83 -7.58 -0.29 -16.70
CA GLU A 83 -8.95 -0.67 -17.03
C GLU A 83 -9.81 -0.67 -15.76
N ALA A 84 -11.10 -0.36 -15.91
CA ALA A 84 -12.05 -0.35 -14.81
C ALA A 84 -13.40 -0.93 -15.24
N TRP A 85 -14.07 -1.60 -14.30
CA TRP A 85 -15.43 -2.12 -14.46
C TRP A 85 -16.24 -1.88 -13.20
N ARG A 86 -17.56 -1.84 -13.36
CA ARG A 86 -18.51 -1.71 -12.26
C ARG A 86 -19.58 -2.81 -12.33
N ARG A 87 -19.90 -3.41 -11.18
CA ARG A 87 -21.01 -4.37 -11.02
C ARG A 87 -21.75 -4.05 -9.73
N GLY A 88 -22.91 -3.40 -9.83
CA GLY A 88 -23.62 -2.90 -8.65
C GLY A 88 -22.74 -1.92 -7.85
N ASP A 89 -22.44 -2.28 -6.60
CA ASP A 89 -21.59 -1.49 -5.70
C ASP A 89 -20.11 -1.94 -5.72
N GLU A 90 -19.77 -2.93 -6.56
CA GLU A 90 -18.41 -3.41 -6.73
C GLU A 90 -17.71 -2.66 -7.86
N VAL A 91 -16.44 -2.31 -7.63
CA VAL A 91 -15.55 -1.75 -8.65
C VAL A 91 -14.36 -2.67 -8.83
N PHE A 92 -14.01 -2.93 -10.08
CA PHE A 92 -12.87 -3.74 -10.47
C PHE A 92 -11.89 -2.87 -11.24
N VAL A 93 -10.61 -2.95 -10.92
CA VAL A 93 -9.57 -2.22 -11.65
C VAL A 93 -8.38 -3.11 -11.99
N GLU A 94 -7.83 -2.94 -13.19
CA GLU A 94 -6.51 -3.43 -13.54
C GLU A 94 -5.51 -2.28 -13.45
N VAL A 95 -4.43 -2.47 -12.70
CA VAL A 95 -3.37 -1.49 -12.53
C VAL A 95 -2.01 -2.11 -12.80
N ALA A 96 -1.09 -1.33 -13.37
CA ALA A 96 0.25 -1.81 -13.70
C ALA A 96 1.30 -0.72 -13.44
N VAL A 97 2.45 -1.11 -12.91
CA VAL A 97 3.60 -0.20 -12.78
C VAL A 97 4.16 0.15 -14.16
N PRO A 98 4.64 1.39 -14.37
CA PRO A 98 5.39 1.75 -15.58
C PRO A 98 6.57 0.80 -15.80
N GLN A 99 6.92 0.58 -17.07
CA GLN A 99 7.97 -0.37 -17.46
C GLN A 99 9.32 -0.02 -16.80
N GLU A 100 9.59 1.27 -16.68
CA GLU A 100 10.81 1.89 -16.17
C GLU A 100 11.01 1.64 -14.67
N THR A 101 9.93 1.39 -13.93
CA THR A 101 9.94 1.17 -12.47
C THR A 101 9.83 -0.32 -12.09
N ARG A 102 9.75 -1.23 -13.08
CA ARG A 102 9.62 -2.68 -12.80
C ARG A 102 10.81 -3.25 -12.04
N GLY A 103 12.02 -2.72 -12.25
CA GLY A 103 13.22 -3.14 -11.52
C GLY A 103 13.13 -2.84 -10.01
N ASP A 104 12.46 -1.75 -9.64
CA ASP A 104 12.24 -1.35 -8.25
C ASP A 104 11.04 -2.08 -7.63
N ALA A 105 10.03 -2.42 -8.43
CA ALA A 105 8.87 -3.18 -7.97
C ALA A 105 9.24 -4.55 -7.37
N ALA A 106 10.30 -5.19 -7.89
CA ALA A 106 10.81 -6.45 -7.34
C ALA A 106 11.40 -6.32 -5.91
N ARG A 107 11.76 -5.11 -5.49
CA ARG A 107 12.30 -4.81 -4.16
C ARG A 107 11.22 -4.54 -3.13
N CYS A 108 9.97 -4.38 -3.57
CA CYS A 108 8.83 -4.14 -2.71
C CYS A 108 7.97 -5.41 -2.58
N ALA A 109 7.40 -5.60 -1.40
CA ALA A 109 6.30 -6.56 -1.24
C ALA A 109 5.15 -6.21 -2.22
N VAL A 110 4.66 -4.97 -2.15
CA VAL A 110 3.81 -4.38 -3.17
C VAL A 110 4.37 -2.99 -3.45
N HIS A 111 4.55 -2.65 -4.73
CA HIS A 111 5.05 -1.33 -5.09
C HIS A 111 4.05 -0.24 -4.64
N PRO A 112 4.47 0.81 -3.90
CA PRO A 112 3.55 1.80 -3.35
C PRO A 112 2.68 2.49 -4.41
N ALA A 113 3.26 2.85 -5.56
CA ALA A 113 2.49 3.45 -6.65
C ALA A 113 1.49 2.48 -7.30
N LEU A 114 1.75 1.17 -7.25
CA LEU A 114 0.82 0.16 -7.75
C LEU A 114 -0.39 0.02 -6.81
N LEU A 115 -0.11 -0.02 -5.50
CA LEU A 115 -1.17 -0.04 -4.48
C LEU A 115 -1.99 1.25 -4.51
N ASP A 116 -1.35 2.41 -4.63
CA ASP A 116 -2.05 3.69 -4.72
C ASP A 116 -2.92 3.78 -5.97
N ALA A 117 -2.40 3.40 -7.14
CA ALA A 117 -3.18 3.37 -8.39
C ALA A 117 -4.43 2.48 -8.28
N ALA A 118 -4.38 1.39 -7.51
CA ALA A 118 -5.57 0.57 -7.27
C ALA A 118 -6.68 1.33 -6.52
N LEU A 119 -6.31 2.25 -5.62
CA LEU A 119 -7.25 3.09 -4.86
C LEU A 119 -7.90 4.16 -5.73
N HIS A 120 -7.35 4.47 -6.91
CA HIS A 120 -7.99 5.40 -7.85
C HIS A 120 -9.33 4.86 -8.37
N GLY A 121 -9.53 3.54 -8.28
CA GLY A 121 -10.80 2.87 -8.55
C GLY A 121 -11.97 3.37 -7.68
N VAL A 122 -11.69 3.96 -6.51
CA VAL A 122 -12.71 4.59 -5.66
C VAL A 122 -13.57 5.60 -6.43
N ARG A 123 -13.00 6.25 -7.46
CA ARG A 123 -13.70 7.22 -8.30
C ARG A 123 -14.91 6.64 -9.05
N PHE A 124 -14.89 5.34 -9.35
CA PHE A 124 -15.92 4.69 -10.18
C PHE A 124 -17.05 4.04 -9.37
N GLY A 125 -16.98 4.12 -8.04
CA GLY A 125 -17.98 3.56 -7.14
C GLY A 125 -18.57 4.62 -6.22
N ASP A 126 -19.70 4.28 -5.60
CA ASP A 126 -20.42 5.14 -4.66
C ASP A 126 -19.91 4.91 -3.22
N PHE A 127 -18.59 4.95 -3.02
CA PHE A 127 -17.94 4.63 -1.74
C PHE A 127 -17.81 5.82 -0.78
N VAL A 128 -17.79 7.03 -1.32
CA VAL A 128 -17.57 8.28 -0.60
C VAL A 128 -18.64 9.30 -0.99
N THR A 129 -18.86 10.29 -0.13
CA THR A 129 -19.80 11.37 -0.43
C THR A 129 -19.27 12.25 -1.57
N ASP A 130 -20.06 12.51 -2.61
CA ASP A 130 -19.68 13.43 -3.70
C ASP A 130 -19.94 14.89 -3.26
N ASP A 131 -19.06 15.39 -2.40
CA ASP A 131 -19.07 16.75 -1.84
C ASP A 131 -18.02 17.66 -2.50
N GLY A 132 -17.43 17.20 -3.62
CA GLY A 132 -16.35 17.89 -4.32
C GLY A 132 -15.00 17.86 -3.60
N GLN A 133 -14.87 17.18 -2.46
CA GLN A 133 -13.60 17.01 -1.77
C GLN A 133 -12.76 15.87 -2.37
N ALA A 134 -11.47 15.90 -2.06
CA ALA A 134 -10.61 14.76 -2.25
C ALA A 134 -10.70 13.84 -1.03
N TYR A 135 -10.77 12.54 -1.25
CA TYR A 135 -10.70 11.51 -0.21
C TYR A 135 -9.33 10.82 -0.22
N VAL A 136 -8.67 10.75 0.94
CA VAL A 136 -7.38 10.09 1.10
C VAL A 136 -7.46 8.87 2.03
N PRO A 137 -6.62 7.85 1.83
CA PRO A 137 -6.46 6.73 2.76
C PRO A 137 -6.11 7.22 4.17
N PHE A 138 -6.85 6.76 5.18
CA PHE A 138 -6.61 7.17 6.58
C PHE A 138 -6.34 5.99 7.52
N SER A 139 -7.19 4.96 7.51
CA SER A 139 -7.08 3.84 8.45
C SER A 139 -7.29 2.52 7.76
N TRP A 140 -6.32 1.62 7.92
CA TRP A 140 -6.32 0.28 7.34
C TRP A 140 -6.59 -0.76 8.43
N VAL A 141 -7.50 -1.69 8.17
CA VAL A 141 -7.88 -2.74 9.12
C VAL A 141 -7.89 -4.10 8.43
N GLY A 142 -7.21 -5.06 9.06
CA GLY A 142 -7.14 -6.44 8.55
C GLY A 142 -6.43 -6.52 7.21
N VAL A 143 -5.25 -5.90 7.10
CA VAL A 143 -4.39 -5.99 5.92
C VAL A 143 -3.61 -7.29 5.99
N THR A 144 -3.71 -8.11 4.94
CA THR A 144 -2.93 -9.33 4.77
C THR A 144 -2.20 -9.26 3.44
N LEU A 145 -0.89 -9.46 3.49
CA LEU A 145 -0.04 -9.63 2.32
C LEU A 145 0.11 -11.14 2.06
N HIS A 146 -0.17 -11.56 0.83
CA HIS A 146 -0.18 -12.97 0.42
C HIS A 146 0.99 -13.31 -0.50
N ALA A 147 1.38 -12.38 -1.38
CA ALA A 147 2.48 -12.54 -2.32
C ALA A 147 3.23 -11.23 -2.50
N VAL A 148 4.45 -11.30 -3.05
CA VAL A 148 5.35 -10.15 -3.25
C VAL A 148 5.70 -9.95 -4.72
N ALA A 149 6.28 -8.78 -5.05
CA ALA A 149 6.83 -8.45 -6.37
C ALA A 149 5.82 -8.46 -7.53
N ALA A 150 4.53 -8.22 -7.24
CA ALA A 150 3.52 -8.04 -8.28
C ALA A 150 3.79 -6.74 -9.07
N THR A 151 3.76 -6.82 -10.40
CA THR A 151 3.90 -5.67 -11.32
C THR A 151 2.57 -5.24 -11.94
N VAL A 152 1.55 -6.10 -11.82
CA VAL A 152 0.18 -5.86 -12.24
C VAL A 152 -0.73 -6.37 -11.14
N LEU A 153 -1.77 -5.60 -10.78
CA LEU A 153 -2.81 -6.03 -9.86
C LEU A 153 -4.18 -5.95 -10.53
N ARG A 154 -5.00 -6.97 -10.29
CA ARG A 154 -6.43 -6.96 -10.50
C ARG A 154 -7.11 -6.82 -9.14
N VAL A 155 -7.80 -5.71 -8.95
CA VAL A 155 -8.30 -5.30 -7.65
C VAL A 155 -9.81 -5.19 -7.66
N THR A 156 -10.45 -5.76 -6.66
CA THR A 156 -11.88 -5.60 -6.37
C THR A 156 -12.04 -4.70 -5.14
N LEU A 157 -12.83 -3.65 -5.29
CA LEU A 157 -13.23 -2.71 -4.26
C LEU A 157 -14.72 -2.88 -3.96
N THR A 158 -15.07 -2.98 -2.69
CA THR A 158 -16.46 -3.13 -2.23
C THR A 158 -16.73 -2.22 -1.04
N PRO A 159 -17.99 -1.83 -0.76
CA PRO A 159 -18.29 -0.99 0.40
C PRO A 159 -17.98 -1.70 1.72
N ALA A 160 -17.37 -0.99 2.67
CA ALA A 160 -17.07 -1.50 4.01
C ALA A 160 -17.58 -0.57 5.14
N GLY A 161 -18.59 0.25 4.84
CA GLY A 161 -19.15 1.26 5.73
C GLY A 161 -19.20 2.64 5.08
N ARG A 162 -19.55 3.65 5.87
CA ARG A 162 -19.55 5.05 5.41
C ARG A 162 -18.12 5.50 5.14
N ASP A 163 -17.86 6.03 3.94
CA ASP A 163 -16.55 6.51 3.50
C ASP A 163 -15.44 5.45 3.68
N ALA A 164 -15.77 4.16 3.45
CA ALA A 164 -14.85 3.05 3.66
C ALA A 164 -15.03 1.94 2.62
N ILE A 165 -13.91 1.33 2.21
CA ILE A 165 -13.88 0.23 1.23
C ILE A 165 -13.19 -1.00 1.79
N ALA A 166 -13.56 -2.19 1.33
CA ALA A 166 -12.73 -3.38 1.42
C ALA A 166 -12.00 -3.59 0.09
N LEU A 167 -10.79 -4.14 0.16
CA LEU A 167 -9.91 -4.31 -1.00
C LEU A 167 -9.43 -5.76 -1.08
N ARG A 168 -9.48 -6.33 -2.29
CA ARG A 168 -8.85 -7.61 -2.61
C ARG A 168 -8.06 -7.46 -3.91
N ALA A 169 -6.78 -7.74 -3.87
CA ALA A 169 -5.86 -7.65 -5.00
C ALA A 169 -5.30 -9.03 -5.34
N THR A 170 -5.31 -9.35 -6.63
CA THR A 170 -4.73 -10.56 -7.22
C THR A 170 -3.75 -10.18 -8.32
N ASP A 171 -2.87 -11.12 -8.69
CA ASP A 171 -2.06 -10.98 -9.90
C ASP A 171 -2.86 -11.35 -11.17
N VAL A 172 -2.20 -11.36 -12.33
CA VAL A 172 -2.83 -11.69 -13.62
C VAL A 172 -3.28 -13.16 -13.73
N THR A 173 -2.78 -14.04 -12.86
CA THR A 173 -3.16 -15.45 -12.78
C THR A 173 -4.34 -15.69 -11.83
N GLY A 174 -4.70 -14.68 -11.03
CA GLY A 174 -5.73 -14.76 -10.00
C GLY A 174 -5.19 -15.16 -8.62
N ALA A 175 -3.87 -15.28 -8.46
CA ALA A 175 -3.27 -15.57 -7.15
C ALA A 175 -3.40 -14.35 -6.24
N PRO A 176 -3.75 -14.51 -4.95
CA PRO A 176 -3.92 -13.39 -4.03
C PRO A 176 -2.58 -12.69 -3.79
N VAL A 177 -2.61 -11.35 -3.76
CA VAL A 177 -1.44 -10.50 -3.46
C VAL A 177 -1.64 -9.72 -2.17
N LEU A 178 -2.75 -8.98 -2.04
CA LEU A 178 -3.04 -8.16 -0.86
C LEU A 178 -4.54 -8.09 -0.62
N SER A 179 -4.96 -8.15 0.64
CA SER A 179 -6.35 -7.92 1.03
C SER A 179 -6.43 -6.97 2.22
N ALA A 180 -7.45 -6.13 2.27
CA ALA A 180 -7.80 -5.31 3.42
C ALA A 180 -9.30 -5.44 3.72
N ARG A 181 -9.66 -5.78 4.96
CA ARG A 181 -11.08 -5.83 5.38
C ARG A 181 -11.75 -4.47 5.34
N SER A 182 -11.02 -3.42 5.69
CA SER A 182 -11.53 -2.05 5.63
C SER A 182 -10.39 -1.05 5.47
N LEU A 183 -10.60 -0.09 4.59
CA LEU A 183 -9.84 1.13 4.43
C LEU A 183 -10.80 2.30 4.58
N ALA A 184 -10.68 3.03 5.68
CA ALA A 184 -11.40 4.28 5.89
C ALA A 184 -10.73 5.41 5.10
N LEU A 185 -11.56 6.19 4.41
CA LEU A 185 -11.17 7.35 3.61
C LEU A 185 -11.62 8.63 4.33
N ARG A 186 -10.83 9.70 4.19
CA ARG A 186 -11.17 11.00 4.80
C ARG A 186 -11.20 12.11 3.76
N PRO A 187 -12.19 13.02 3.83
CA PRO A 187 -12.22 14.20 3.01
C PRO A 187 -11.07 15.14 3.41
N VAL A 188 -10.43 15.72 2.42
CA VAL A 188 -9.36 16.71 2.47
C VAL A 188 -9.62 17.72 1.37
N SER A 189 -9.46 19.00 1.68
CA SER A 189 -9.64 20.04 0.67
C SER A 189 -8.48 20.03 -0.34
N ALA A 190 -8.74 20.50 -1.55
CA ALA A 190 -7.69 20.66 -2.56
C ALA A 190 -6.55 21.57 -2.06
N GLN A 191 -6.87 22.58 -1.23
CA GLN A 191 -5.88 23.44 -0.60
C GLN A 191 -5.01 22.67 0.39
N GLN A 192 -5.60 21.84 1.27
CA GLN A 192 -4.83 21.01 2.21
C GLN A 192 -3.93 20.01 1.48
N LEU A 193 -4.37 19.44 0.35
CA LEU A 193 -3.53 18.61 -0.51
C LEU A 193 -2.38 19.40 -1.14
N HIS A 194 -2.64 20.65 -1.55
CA HIS A 194 -1.62 21.52 -2.13
C HIS A 194 -0.57 21.93 -1.10
N ASP A 195 -1.01 22.37 0.09
CA ASP A 195 -0.15 22.77 1.20
C ASP A 195 0.70 21.59 1.69
N GLY A 196 0.13 20.38 1.70
CA GLY A 196 0.83 19.14 2.07
C GLY A 196 1.96 18.73 1.12
N ARG A 197 1.99 19.22 -0.12
CA ARG A 197 3.12 18.97 -1.05
C ARG A 197 4.38 19.72 -0.62
N GLY A 198 4.25 20.80 0.15
CA GLY A 198 5.33 21.67 0.58
C GLY A 198 6.04 22.39 -0.57
N ASN A 199 6.73 23.50 -0.28
CA ASN A 199 7.62 24.21 -1.22
C ASN A 199 8.98 23.49 -1.42
N GLY A 200 9.05 22.18 -1.15
CA GLY A 200 10.28 21.41 -1.28
C GLY A 200 10.62 21.20 -2.75
N THR A 201 11.91 21.30 -3.09
CA THR A 201 12.42 20.80 -4.36
C THR A 201 11.99 19.35 -4.55
N ASP A 202 11.50 19.04 -5.75
CA ASP A 202 11.09 17.72 -6.24
C ASP A 202 12.33 16.81 -6.34
N ALA A 203 12.94 16.54 -5.19
CA ALA A 203 14.14 15.73 -5.08
C ALA A 203 13.72 14.26 -5.01
N LEU A 204 14.22 13.48 -5.96
CA LEU A 204 14.05 12.03 -5.94
C LEU A 204 14.86 11.46 -4.77
N TYR A 205 14.16 10.97 -3.75
CA TYR A 205 14.77 10.25 -2.64
C TYR A 205 14.80 8.76 -2.96
N ARG A 206 15.97 8.13 -2.83
CA ARG A 206 16.10 6.67 -2.85
C ARG A 206 15.94 6.17 -1.42
N VAL A 207 15.10 5.17 -1.22
CA VAL A 207 15.01 4.46 0.06
C VAL A 207 16.18 3.49 0.15
N GLU A 208 17.09 3.76 1.07
CA GLU A 208 18.14 2.84 1.49
C GLU A 208 17.84 2.41 2.93
N TRP A 209 17.61 1.12 3.13
CA TRP A 209 17.36 0.57 4.47
C TRP A 209 18.71 0.26 5.12
N VAL A 210 19.05 1.01 6.17
CA VAL A 210 20.22 0.77 7.00
C VAL A 210 19.75 0.18 8.33
N ASP A 211 20.31 -0.96 8.72
CA ASP A 211 20.04 -1.56 10.02
C ASP A 211 20.60 -0.65 11.12
N VAL A 212 19.70 -0.07 11.91
CA VAL A 212 20.08 0.72 13.09
C VAL A 212 20.29 -0.28 14.21
N GLY A 213 21.50 -0.86 14.23
CA GLY A 213 21.86 -2.01 15.05
C GLY A 213 21.19 -2.02 16.43
N VAL A 214 20.57 -3.15 16.76
CA VAL A 214 19.84 -3.35 18.02
C VAL A 214 20.76 -3.07 19.21
N CYS A 215 20.50 -1.98 19.93
CA CYS A 215 21.10 -1.74 21.25
C CYS A 215 20.43 -2.69 22.27
N GLY A 216 20.93 -3.92 22.34
CA GLY A 216 20.54 -4.90 23.34
C GLY A 216 21.24 -6.22 23.11
N VAL A 217 21.94 -6.72 24.15
CA VAL A 217 22.60 -8.04 24.15
C VAL A 217 21.52 -9.13 24.17
N GLY A 218 20.91 -9.38 23.03
CA GLY A 218 20.01 -10.50 22.79
C GLY A 218 20.63 -11.40 21.72
N SER A 219 20.56 -12.72 21.92
CA SER A 219 20.98 -13.69 20.91
C SER A 219 20.17 -13.49 19.62
N PHE A 220 20.84 -13.24 18.51
CA PHE A 220 20.24 -13.19 17.18
C PHE A 220 20.56 -14.47 16.39
N VAL A 221 19.77 -14.74 15.35
CA VAL A 221 20.02 -15.81 14.37
C VAL A 221 20.09 -15.17 12.98
N GLU A 222 21.07 -15.56 12.17
CA GLU A 222 21.17 -15.09 10.77
C GLU A 222 20.01 -15.65 9.93
N TRP A 223 19.51 -14.87 8.97
CA TRP A 223 18.36 -15.29 8.13
C TRP A 223 18.56 -16.66 7.46
N GLY A 224 19.80 -16.96 7.02
CA GLY A 224 20.15 -18.25 6.42
C GLY A 224 20.11 -19.45 7.39
N GLU A 225 20.04 -19.19 8.69
CA GLU A 225 20.05 -20.20 9.76
C GLU A 225 18.67 -20.37 10.42
N VAL A 226 17.65 -19.62 9.96
CA VAL A 226 16.28 -19.76 10.46
C VAL A 226 15.67 -21.06 9.94
N ALA A 227 15.53 -22.05 10.83
CA ALA A 227 14.91 -23.32 10.51
C ALA A 227 13.43 -23.15 10.10
N SER A 228 13.03 -23.75 8.98
CA SER A 228 11.63 -23.79 8.57
C SER A 228 10.80 -24.63 9.54
N GLY A 229 9.78 -24.03 10.15
CA GLY A 229 8.87 -24.69 11.08
C GLY A 229 9.31 -24.70 12.57
N GLY A 230 10.32 -23.90 12.94
CA GLY A 230 10.79 -23.74 14.32
C GLY A 230 10.25 -22.50 15.07
N VAL A 231 10.67 -22.32 16.32
CA VAL A 231 10.40 -21.11 17.12
C VAL A 231 11.12 -19.92 16.47
N VAL A 232 10.37 -18.86 16.14
CA VAL A 232 10.91 -17.65 15.53
C VAL A 232 11.83 -16.92 16.54
N PRO A 233 13.11 -16.67 16.20
CA PRO A 233 14.01 -15.97 17.12
C PRO A 233 13.53 -14.55 17.42
N GLY A 234 13.87 -14.04 18.61
CA GLY A 234 13.50 -12.69 19.03
C GLY A 234 14.11 -11.58 18.15
N CYS A 235 15.21 -11.89 17.46
CA CYS A 235 15.90 -11.03 16.51
C CYS A 235 16.49 -11.90 15.40
N VAL A 236 16.20 -11.55 14.14
CA VAL A 236 16.80 -12.16 12.95
C VAL A 236 17.55 -11.07 12.21
N VAL A 237 18.82 -11.31 11.93
CA VAL A 237 19.70 -10.38 11.21
C VAL A 237 19.80 -10.83 9.76
N LEU A 238 19.68 -9.89 8.83
CA LEU A 238 19.94 -10.07 7.41
C LEU A 238 21.22 -9.29 7.08
N SER A 239 22.37 -9.96 7.16
CA SER A 239 23.64 -9.37 6.76
C SER A 239 23.71 -9.24 5.22
N GLY A 240 24.14 -8.05 4.77
CA GLY A 240 23.95 -7.55 3.41
C GLY A 240 24.38 -8.50 2.30
N VAL A 241 23.53 -8.64 1.28
CA VAL A 241 23.95 -9.12 -0.03
C VAL A 241 24.66 -7.97 -0.71
N ASP A 242 25.97 -8.10 -0.94
CA ASP A 242 26.71 -7.21 -1.82
C ASP A 242 26.02 -7.18 -3.19
N VAL A 243 25.60 -5.99 -3.63
CA VAL A 243 25.06 -5.78 -4.97
C VAL A 243 25.92 -4.73 -5.67
N VAL A 244 26.67 -5.20 -6.66
CA VAL A 244 27.25 -4.41 -7.77
C VAL A 244 26.12 -3.91 -8.67
#